data_AF-A0A1L5KKW2-F1
#
_entry.id   AF-A0A1L5KKW2-F1
#
_cell.length_a   1.000
_cell.length_b   1.000
_cell.length_c   1.000
_cell.angle_alpha   90.00
_cell.angle_beta   90.00
_cell.angle_gamma   90.00
#
_symmetry.space_group_name_H-M   'P 1'
#
loop_
_entity.id
_entity.type
_entity.pdbx_description
1 polymer ?
#
loop_
_entity_poly.entity_id
_entity_poly.type
_entity_poly.pdbx_seq_one_letter_code
_entity_poly.pdbx_strand_id
1 'polypeptide(L)'
;MGSCNFQNDKLLKKYIAGEKLTIQELTQEEYRCVKKGSLFPIYHGSAKNNIGTQQLIEAISNLFCPEMNKNYSELCGRVFKIEYTDHKQR
;
A
#
# COMPACT_ATOMS: atom_id res chain seq x y z
N MET A 1 -28.76 -6.75 9.93
CA MET A 1 -28.07 -5.46 10.07
C MET A 1 -26.60 -5.76 10.32
N GLY A 2 -25.75 -5.58 9.31
CA GLY A 2 -24.32 -5.80 9.45
C GLY A 2 -23.72 -4.64 10.24
N SER A 3 -23.18 -4.93 11.43
CA SER A 3 -22.45 -3.96 12.22
C SER A 3 -21.25 -3.47 11.41
N CYS A 4 -21.33 -2.26 10.86
CA CYS A 4 -20.19 -1.54 10.33
C CYS A 4 -19.16 -1.42 11.46
N ASN A 5 -18.10 -2.21 11.38
CA ASN A 5 -17.03 -2.26 12.36
C ASN A 5 -16.22 -0.95 12.25
N PHE A 6 -16.67 0.11 12.95
CA PHE A 6 -15.96 1.39 13.09
C PHE A 6 -14.73 1.18 13.99
N GLN A 7 -13.73 0.47 13.50
CA GLN A 7 -12.43 0.33 14.18
C GLN A 7 -11.64 1.66 14.25
N ASN A 8 -12.15 2.77 13.70
CA ASN A 8 -11.52 4.07 13.82
C ASN A 8 -12.43 5.18 14.36
N ASP A 9 -13.24 4.83 15.37
CA ASP A 9 -13.93 5.79 16.21
C ASP A 9 -12.97 6.79 16.86
N LYS A 10 -11.70 6.43 17.10
CA LYS A 10 -10.76 7.26 17.86
C LYS A 10 -10.30 8.51 17.09
N LEU A 11 -9.79 8.37 15.86
CA LEU A 11 -9.38 9.53 15.08
C LEU A 11 -10.56 10.44 14.74
N LEU A 12 -11.71 9.84 14.41
CA LEU A 12 -12.92 10.58 14.14
C LEU A 12 -13.40 11.36 15.37
N LYS A 13 -13.40 10.74 16.56
CA LYS A 13 -13.73 11.42 17.83
C LYS A 13 -12.79 12.57 18.12
N LYS A 14 -11.48 12.38 17.97
CA LYS A 14 -10.49 13.46 18.12
C LYS A 14 -10.77 14.63 17.18
N TYR A 15 -11.03 14.34 15.91
CA TYR A 15 -11.37 15.35 14.91
C TYR A 15 -12.64 16.13 15.29
N ILE A 16 -13.71 15.42 15.68
CA ILE A 16 -14.98 16.03 16.12
C ILE A 16 -14.79 16.88 17.38
N ALA A 17 -13.92 16.45 18.30
CA ALA A 17 -13.59 17.18 19.52
C ALA A 17 -12.64 18.37 19.30
N GLY A 18 -12.13 18.57 18.07
CA GLY A 18 -11.15 19.61 17.76
C GLY A 18 -9.75 19.34 18.30
N GLU A 19 -9.45 18.10 18.68
CA GLU A 19 -8.11 17.70 19.12
C GLU A 19 -7.11 17.69 17.96
N LYS A 20 -5.85 18.01 18.25
CA LYS A 20 -4.77 17.96 17.25
C LYS A 20 -4.48 16.51 16.84
N LEU A 21 -4.56 16.24 15.53
CA LEU A 21 -4.12 14.99 14.93
C LEU A 21 -2.64 15.06 14.57
N THR A 22 -1.90 13.98 14.82
CA THR A 22 -0.50 13.88 14.42
C THR A 22 -0.36 13.30 13.02
N ILE A 23 0.72 13.65 12.33
CA ILE A 23 1.04 13.06 11.01
C ILE A 23 1.18 11.54 11.13
N GLN A 24 1.80 11.04 12.19
CA GLN A 24 1.96 9.61 12.42
C GLN A 24 0.62 8.88 12.53
N GLU A 25 -0.36 9.43 13.26
CA GLU A 25 -1.69 8.83 13.34
C GLU A 25 -2.40 8.79 11.98
N LEU A 26 -2.26 9.86 11.19
CA LEU A 26 -2.83 9.93 9.84
C LEU A 26 -2.16 8.95 8.88
N THR A 27 -0.82 8.89 8.87
CA THR A 27 -0.04 7.97 8.01
C THR A 27 -0.35 6.50 8.34
N GLN A 28 -0.50 6.17 9.63
CA GLN A 28 -0.85 4.81 10.03
C GLN A 28 -2.26 4.42 9.58
N GLU A 29 -3.21 5.36 9.63
CA GLU A 29 -4.58 5.12 9.16
C GLU A 29 -4.71 5.11 7.65
N GLU A 30 -3.92 5.92 6.94
CA GLU A 30 -3.76 5.82 5.49
C GLU A 30 -3.27 4.43 5.11
N TYR A 31 -2.16 3.97 5.68
CA TYR A 31 -1.62 2.62 5.47
C TYR A 31 -2.69 1.54 5.69
N ARG A 32 -3.40 1.59 6.82
CA ARG A 32 -4.46 0.64 7.15
C ARG A 32 -5.59 0.66 6.11
N CYS A 33 -6.04 1.84 5.69
CA CYS A 33 -7.14 1.99 4.74
C CYS A 33 -6.76 1.53 3.32
N VAL A 34 -5.52 1.80 2.89
CA VAL A 34 -4.97 1.34 1.61
C VAL A 34 -4.85 -0.18 1.61
N LYS A 35 -4.27 -0.77 2.67
CA LYS A 35 -4.16 -2.23 2.81
C LYS A 35 -5.51 -2.95 2.80
N LYS A 36 -6.55 -2.32 3.36
CA LYS A 36 -7.93 -2.83 3.35
C LYS A 36 -8.63 -2.64 1.98
N GLY A 37 -8.06 -1.87 1.06
CA GLY A 37 -8.70 -1.51 -0.21
C GLY A 37 -9.88 -0.55 -0.04
N SER A 38 -9.92 0.20 1.07
CA SER A 38 -10.97 1.20 1.37
C SER A 38 -10.56 2.64 1.04
N LEU A 39 -9.28 2.87 0.76
CA LEU A 39 -8.71 4.14 0.31
C LEU A 39 -7.78 3.87 -0.87
N PHE A 40 -7.92 4.67 -1.93
CA PHE A 40 -7.11 4.59 -3.14
C PHE A 40 -6.36 5.92 -3.31
N PRO A 41 -5.06 5.98 -2.98
CA PRO A 41 -4.30 7.21 -3.06
C PRO A 41 -4.07 7.60 -4.53
N ILE A 42 -4.28 8.87 -4.84
CA ILE A 42 -4.08 9.43 -6.18
C ILE A 42 -2.81 10.26 -6.17
N TYR A 43 -1.83 9.84 -6.98
CA TYR A 43 -0.59 10.56 -7.20
C TYR A 43 -0.59 11.23 -8.58
N HIS A 44 0.22 12.27 -8.74
CA HIS A 44 0.40 12.95 -10.01
C HIS A 44 1.89 13.07 -10.35
N GLY A 45 2.21 13.06 -11.64
CA GLY A 45 3.59 13.15 -12.12
C GLY A 45 3.69 13.00 -13.64
N SER A 46 4.92 13.03 -14.14
CA SER A 46 5.25 12.76 -15.54
C SER A 46 6.50 11.90 -15.58
N ALA A 47 6.33 10.61 -15.88
CA ALA A 47 7.47 9.70 -16.04
C ALA A 47 8.41 10.18 -17.14
N LYS A 48 7.86 10.67 -18.26
CA LYS A 48 8.64 11.22 -19.39
C LYS A 48 9.53 12.39 -18.97
N ASN A 49 9.02 13.27 -18.11
CA ASN A 49 9.76 14.45 -17.65
C ASN A 49 10.44 14.22 -16.29
N ASN A 50 10.44 12.98 -15.79
CA ASN A 50 10.94 12.58 -14.49
C ASN A 50 10.38 13.40 -13.29
N ILE A 51 9.10 13.78 -13.36
CA ILE A 51 8.41 14.51 -12.29
C ILE A 51 7.62 13.51 -11.46
N GLY A 52 7.90 13.43 -10.15
CA GLY A 52 7.14 12.59 -9.23
C GLY A 52 7.55 11.12 -9.19
N THR A 53 8.54 10.70 -10.00
CA THR A 53 8.97 9.29 -10.08
C THR A 53 9.48 8.78 -8.73
N GLN A 54 10.38 9.52 -8.08
CA GLN A 54 10.96 9.12 -6.79
C GLN A 54 9.89 9.05 -5.70
N GLN A 55 9.02 10.06 -5.63
CA GLN A 55 7.93 10.13 -4.67
C GLN A 55 6.94 8.97 -4.87
N LEU A 56 6.68 8.58 -6.12
CA LEU A 56 5.82 7.43 -6.42
C LEU A 56 6.46 6.12 -5.96
N ILE A 57 7.76 5.92 -6.17
CA ILE A 57 8.49 4.73 -5.70
C ILE A 57 8.48 4.65 -4.16
N GLU A 58 8.70 5.77 -3.48
CA GLU A 58 8.62 5.86 -2.02
C GLU A 58 7.22 5.54 -1.50
N ALA A 59 6.18 6.11 -2.12
CA ALA A 59 4.79 5.84 -1.76
C ALA A 59 4.43 4.35 -1.93
N ILE A 60 4.85 3.74 -3.04
CA ILE A 60 4.62 2.31 -3.29
C ILE A 60 5.30 1.47 -2.20
N SER A 61 6.55 1.80 -1.88
CA SER A 61 7.36 1.07 -0.89
C SER A 61 6.78 1.19 0.52
N ASN A 62 6.20 2.33 0.88
CA ASN A 62 5.64 2.55 2.21
C ASN A 62 4.24 1.96 2.37
N LEU A 63 3.40 2.03 1.33
CA LEU A 63 1.98 1.65 1.43
C LEU A 63 1.69 0.20 1.07
N PHE A 64 2.48 -0.39 0.17
CA PHE A 64 2.19 -1.72 -0.41
C PHE A 64 3.20 -2.79 -0.01
N CYS A 65 4.10 -2.51 0.93
CA CYS A 65 5.05 -3.51 1.41
C CYS A 65 4.30 -4.65 2.12
N PRO A 66 4.48 -5.92 1.69
CA PRO A 66 3.81 -7.05 2.30
C PRO A 66 4.32 -7.28 3.72
N GLU A 67 3.41 -7.68 4.62
CA GLU A 67 3.80 -8.20 5.92
C GLU A 67 4.48 -9.56 5.74
N MET A 68 5.80 -9.59 5.95
CA MET A 68 6.56 -10.83 5.98
C MET A 68 6.20 -11.62 7.23
N ASN A 69 5.25 -12.56 7.12
CA ASN A 69 5.03 -13.57 8.15
C ASN A 69 6.30 -14.40 8.30
N LYS A 70 6.91 -14.44 9.49
CA LYS A 70 8.19 -15.16 9.72
C LYS A 70 8.07 -16.70 9.68
N ASN A 71 6.89 -17.24 9.37
CA ASN A 71 6.59 -18.68 9.39
C ASN A 71 6.59 -19.32 7.99
N TYR A 72 7.55 -18.96 7.15
CA TYR A 72 7.76 -19.64 5.87
C TYR A 72 8.82 -20.73 6.06
N SER A 73 8.41 -21.93 6.51
CA SER A 73 9.31 -23.06 6.70
C SER A 73 9.52 -23.89 5.42
N GLU A 74 8.65 -23.77 4.43
CA GLU A 74 8.70 -24.53 3.18
C GLU A 74 8.84 -23.61 1.97
N LEU A 75 9.67 -24.02 1.00
CA LEU A 75 9.85 -23.31 -0.26
C LEU A 75 8.57 -23.41 -1.10
N CYS A 76 7.88 -22.29 -1.30
CA CYS A 76 6.67 -22.20 -2.12
C CYS A 76 6.80 -21.12 -3.21
N GLY A 77 6.21 -21.36 -4.39
CA GLY A 77 6.21 -20.41 -5.50
C GLY A 77 5.04 -20.62 -6.45
N ARG A 78 4.68 -19.60 -7.24
CA ARG A 78 3.65 -19.66 -8.28
C ARG A 78 4.21 -19.14 -9.59
N VAL A 79 4.09 -19.92 -10.66
CA VAL A 79 4.42 -19.46 -12.01
C VAL A 79 3.42 -18.37 -12.41
N PHE A 80 3.91 -17.16 -12.67
CA PHE A 80 3.07 -16.03 -13.09
C PHE A 80 3.32 -15.61 -14.55
N LYS A 81 4.46 -16.00 -15.15
CA LYS A 81 4.82 -15.72 -16.53
C LYS A 81 5.78 -16.78 -17.07
N ILE A 82 5.60 -17.19 -18.32
CA ILE A 82 6.53 -18.05 -19.09
C ILE A 82 6.85 -17.31 -20.38
N GLU A 83 8.14 -17.12 -20.66
CA GLU A 83 8.63 -16.54 -21.92
C GLU A 83 9.53 -17.56 -22.62
N TYR A 84 9.37 -17.68 -23.94
CA TYR A 84 10.25 -18.48 -24.77
C TYR A 84 11.16 -17.54 -25.55
N THR A 85 12.46 -17.63 -25.33
CA THR A 85 13.44 -16.92 -26.16
C THR A 85 13.88 -17.82 -27.30
N ASP A 86 13.87 -17.28 -28.52
CA ASP A 86 14.36 -17.96 -29.72
C ASP A 86 15.91 -17.98 -29.67
N HIS A 87 16.50 -18.84 -28.85
CA HIS A 87 17.92 -19.17 -28.97
C HIS A 87 18.08 -20.08 -30.19
N LYS A 88 18.04 -19.50 -31.39
CA LYS A 88 18.51 -20.16 -32.61
C LYS A 88 20.01 -20.40 -32.44
N GLN A 89 20.36 -21.60 -31.95
CA GLN A 89 21.70 -22.15 -32.14
C GLN A 89 21.93 -22.21 -33.65
N ARG A 90 22.95 -21.49 -34.10
CA ARG A 90 23.46 -21.57 -35.46
C ARG A 90 24.48 -22.70 -35.54
#